data_AF-A0A143QPM6-F1
#
_entry.id   AF-A0A143QPM6-F1
#
_cell.length_a   1.000
_cell.length_b   1.000
_cell.length_c   1.000
_cell.angle_alpha   90.00
_cell.angle_beta   90.00
_cell.angle_gamma   90.00
#
_symmetry.space_group_name_H-M   'P 1'
#
loop_
_entity.id
_entity.type
_entity.pdbx_description
1 polymer ?
#
loop_
_entity_poly.entity_id
_entity_poly.type
_entity_poly.pdbx_seq_one_letter_code
_entity_poly.pdbx_strand_id
1 'polypeptide(L)' 'MSSLTQKLTAFARSPQGKQMIDRARRYATKPENQAKLKQLGTKFTGKGGRS' A
#
# COMPACT_ATOMS: atom_id res chain seq x y z
N MET A 1 17.08 -23.97 7.11
CA MET A 1 16.46 -22.71 7.61
C MET A 1 15.79 -22.00 6.45
N SER A 2 14.45 -21.95 6.42
CA SER A 2 13.75 -21.21 5.36
C SER A 2 13.73 -19.73 5.72
N SER A 3 14.65 -18.96 5.13
CA SER A 3 14.70 -17.51 5.32
C SER A 3 13.36 -16.87 5.00
N LEU A 4 12.91 -15.95 5.85
CA LEU A 4 11.70 -15.14 5.68
C LEU A 4 11.56 -14.58 4.25
N THR A 5 12.68 -14.23 3.63
CA THR A 5 12.80 -13.76 2.24
C THR A 5 12.27 -14.77 1.22
N GLN A 6 12.52 -16.07 1.40
CA GLN A 6 12.05 -17.11 0.49
C GLN A 6 10.54 -17.34 0.65
N LYS A 7 10.00 -17.25 1.87
CA LYS A 7 8.56 -17.28 2.11
C LYS A 7 7.85 -16.05 1.54
N LEU A 8 8.43 -14.85 1.69
CA LEU A 8 7.91 -13.63 1.07
C LEU A 8 7.93 -13.71 -0.46
N THR A 9 9.02 -14.24 -1.04
CA THR A 9 9.14 -14.41 -2.49
C THR A 9 8.15 -15.44 -3.02
N ALA A 10 8.00 -16.57 -2.31
CA ALA A 10 7.01 -17.59 -2.63
C ALA A 10 5.57 -17.04 -2.49
N PHE A 11 5.31 -16.24 -1.45
CA PHE A 11 4.03 -15.59 -1.25
C PHE A 11 3.74 -14.54 -2.33
N ALA A 12 4.70 -13.70 -2.69
CA ALA A 12 4.58 -12.73 -3.78
C ALA A 12 4.36 -13.40 -5.15
N ARG A 13 4.96 -14.58 -5.38
CA ARG A 13 4.76 -15.39 -6.58
C ARG A 13 3.47 -16.23 -6.54
N SER A 14 2.88 -16.43 -5.36
CA SER A 14 1.63 -17.18 -5.19
C SER A 14 0.43 -16.44 -5.80
N PRO A 15 -0.62 -17.17 -6.22
CA PRO A 15 -1.86 -16.57 -6.72
C PRO A 15 -2.52 -15.67 -5.66
N GLN A 16 -2.41 -15.98 -4.37
CA GLN A 16 -2.90 -15.13 -3.28
C GLN A 16 -2.13 -13.81 -3.19
N GLY A 17 -0.80 -13.83 -3.27
CA GLY A 17 0.01 -12.60 -3.29
C GLY A 17 -0.27 -11.73 -4.50
N LYS A 18 -0.42 -12.33 -5.69
CA LYS A 18 -0.83 -11.61 -6.90
C LYS A 18 -2.20 -10.96 -6.74
N GLN A 19 -3.18 -11.64 -6.16
CA GLN A 19 -4.49 -11.05 -5.87
C GLN A 19 -4.43 -9.91 -4.85
N MET A 20 -3.59 -10.03 -3.82
CA MET A 20 -3.38 -8.96 -2.85
C MET A 20 -2.76 -7.73 -3.50
N ILE A 21 -1.73 -7.92 -4.34
CA ILE A 21 -1.09 -6.83 -5.10
C ILE A 21 -2.06 -6.23 -6.11
N ASP A 22 -2.86 -7.06 -6.81
CA ASP A 22 -3.85 -6.59 -7.78
C ASP A 22 -4.94 -5.76 -7.10
N ARG A 23 -5.45 -6.23 -5.96
CA ARG A 23 -6.37 -5.47 -5.12
C ARG A 23 -5.71 -4.16 -4.68
N ALA A 24 -4.51 -4.21 -4.10
CA ALA A 24 -3.79 -3.02 -3.66
C ALA A 24 -3.58 -2.03 -4.80
N ARG A 25 -3.17 -2.49 -5.98
CA ARG A 25 -3.02 -1.68 -7.19
C ARG A 25 -4.37 -1.06 -7.58
N ARG A 26 -5.45 -1.85 -7.65
CA ARG A 26 -6.80 -1.34 -7.94
C ARG A 26 -7.29 -0.31 -6.92
N TYR A 27 -6.99 -0.51 -5.64
CA TYR A 27 -7.31 0.46 -4.59
C TYR A 27 -6.45 1.72 -4.71
N ALA A 28 -5.19 1.62 -5.13
CA ALA A 28 -4.30 2.76 -5.33
C ALA A 28 -4.58 3.54 -6.63
N THR A 29 -5.03 2.86 -7.69
CA THR A 29 -5.40 3.47 -8.96
C THR A 29 -6.77 4.14 -8.92
N LYS A 30 -7.55 3.94 -7.85
CA LYS A 30 -8.82 4.66 -7.67
C LYS A 30 -8.53 6.13 -7.33
N PRO A 31 -8.98 7.08 -8.17
CA PRO A 31 -8.77 8.51 -7.91
C PRO A 31 -9.43 8.96 -6.60
N GLU A 32 -10.52 8.31 -6.19
CA GLU A 32 -11.20 8.59 -4.91
C GLU A 32 -10.31 8.29 -3.70
N ASN A 33 -9.50 7.23 -3.76
CA ASN A 33 -8.55 6.92 -2.70
C ASN A 33 -7.36 7.88 -2.69
N GLN A 34 -6.90 8.31 -3.86
CA GLN A 34 -5.88 9.36 -3.93
C GLN A 34 -6.37 10.69 -3.35
N ALA A 35 -7.63 11.06 -3.61
CA ALA A 35 -8.24 12.25 -3.04
C ALA A 35 -8.35 12.14 -1.51
N LYS A 36 -8.78 10.98 -0.99
CA LYS A 36 -8.83 10.72 0.47
C LYS A 36 -7.43 10.71 1.09
N LEU A 37 -6.45 10.08 0.46
CA LEU A 37 -5.05 10.08 0.92
C LEU A 37 -4.44 11.48 0.87
N LYS A 38 -4.73 12.29 -0.15
CA LYS A 38 -4.34 13.70 -0.20
C LYS A 38 -5.00 14.49 0.93
N GLN A 39 -6.30 14.34 1.16
CA GLN A 39 -6.97 15.05 2.26
C GLN A 39 -6.41 14.64 3.63
N LEU A 40 -6.15 13.35 3.85
CA LEU A 40 -5.53 12.86 5.07
C LEU A 40 -4.09 13.36 5.20
N GLY A 41 -3.30 13.26 4.14
CA GLY A 41 -1.92 13.76 4.08
C GLY A 41 -1.84 15.26 4.31
N THR A 42 -2.75 16.07 3.78
CA THR A 42 -2.84 17.51 4.03
C THR A 42 -3.23 17.80 5.47
N LYS A 43 -4.15 17.02 6.07
CA LYS A 43 -4.51 17.16 7.50
C LYS A 43 -3.34 16.76 8.44
N PHE A 44 -2.59 15.71 8.09
CA PHE A 44 -1.44 15.25 8.87
C PHE A 44 -0.21 16.14 8.69
N THR A 45 0.10 16.56 7.46
CA THR A 45 1.21 17.49 7.13
C THR A 45 0.92 18.89 7.65
N GLY A 46 -0.33 19.36 7.56
CA GLY A 46 -0.74 20.67 8.04
C GLY A 46 -0.69 20.85 9.56
N LYS A 47 -0.65 19.75 10.34
CA LYS A 47 -0.56 19.79 11.81
C LYS A 47 0.86 19.55 12.35
N GLY A 48 1.80 19.06 11.53
CA GLY A 48 3.17 18.75 11.95
C GLY A 48 4.28 19.68 11.41
N GLY A 49 3.95 20.64 10.55
CA GLY A 49 4.95 21.41 9.78
C GLY A 49 4.87 22.94 9.88
N ARG A 50 4.26 23.51 10.92
CA ARG A 50 4.34 24.95 11.21
C ARG A 50 4.81 25.15 12.64
N SER A 51 6.13 25.14 12.82
CA SER A 51 6.81 25.95 13.83
C SER A 51 7.34 27.20 13.13
#